data_AF-A0A928IC21-F1
#
_entry.id   AF-A0A928IC21-F1
#
_cell.length_a   1.000
_cell.length_b   1.000
_cell.length_c   1.000
_cell.angle_alpha   90.00
_cell.angle_beta   90.00
_cell.angle_gamma   90.00
#
_symmetry.space_group_name_H-M   'P 1'
#
loop_
_entity.id
_entity.type
_entity.pdbx_description
1 polymer ?
#
loop_
_entity_poly.entity_id
_entity_poly.type
_entity_poly.pdbx_seq_one_letter_code
_entity_poly.pdbx_strand_id
1 'polypeptide(L)'
;MNDGQMLDEVNESLQNKPKEIDTSANEAPIETESAESTADGEDGIDYALVVSEDLRILREEFPELSEIEDICELNDPLRYAALRDLGLSPEEAYLATSKRQKKDNRSHLFATKTVSVSRNGAMSDSELAAAREIFTDISDREIRKLYKRVTK
;
A
#
# COMPACT_ATOMS: atom_id res chain seq x y z
N MET A 1 52.81 24.92 -15.14
CA MET A 1 52.87 23.69 -14.31
C MET A 1 53.17 24.17 -12.91
N ASN A 2 52.13 24.35 -12.12
CA ASN A 2 52.16 25.02 -10.83
C ASN A 2 51.78 24.03 -9.71
N ASP A 3 52.43 24.23 -8.57
CA ASP A 3 52.08 23.84 -7.20
C ASP A 3 52.19 22.33 -6.89
N GLY A 4 53.10 21.81 -6.05
CA GLY A 4 53.92 22.47 -5.03
C GLY A 4 53.22 22.57 -3.68
N GLN A 5 52.81 21.44 -3.09
CA GLN A 5 52.38 21.35 -1.68
C GLN A 5 53.09 20.14 -1.07
N MET A 6 54.21 20.33 -0.35
CA MET A 6 54.34 20.75 1.06
C MET A 6 53.71 19.74 2.01
N LEU A 7 54.60 18.99 2.65
CA LEU A 7 54.42 18.02 3.71
C LEU A 7 53.90 18.74 4.96
N ASP A 8 52.78 18.27 5.51
CA ASP A 8 52.45 18.55 6.90
C ASP A 8 53.04 17.43 7.76
N GLU A 9 53.92 17.90 8.62
CA GLU A 9 54.84 17.18 9.46
C GLU A 9 54.34 17.36 10.91
N VAL A 10 54.57 16.34 11.75
CA VAL A 10 54.68 16.40 13.23
C VAL A 10 53.35 16.60 14.00
N ASN A 11 52.73 15.56 14.58
CA ASN A 11 53.13 14.80 15.77
C ASN A 11 53.06 15.62 17.06
N GLU A 12 52.01 15.44 17.86
CA GLU A 12 52.10 15.72 19.30
C GLU A 12 51.18 14.80 20.12
N SER A 13 51.84 13.91 20.88
CA SER A 13 51.56 13.47 22.25
C SER A 13 50.12 13.67 22.76
N LEU A 14 49.48 12.65 23.32
CA LEU A 14 49.76 12.32 24.72
C LEU A 14 49.59 10.82 25.00
N GLN A 15 50.69 10.28 25.49
CA GLN A 15 50.79 9.07 26.31
C GLN A 15 49.81 9.14 27.48
N ASN A 16 49.03 8.09 27.72
CA ASN A 16 48.60 7.74 29.07
C ASN A 16 48.60 6.22 29.25
N LYS A 17 49.39 5.81 30.25
CA LYS A 17 49.74 4.44 30.67
C LYS A 17 48.53 3.67 31.26
N PRO A 18 48.66 2.34 31.42
CA PRO A 18 47.56 1.44 31.79
C PRO A 18 47.44 1.15 33.30
N LYS A 19 46.31 0.53 33.65
CA LYS A 19 45.94 -0.23 34.88
C LYS A 19 45.85 0.58 36.17
N GLU A 20 44.71 0.48 36.87
CA GLU A 20 44.57 -0.33 38.10
C GLU A 20 43.10 -0.79 38.23
N ILE A 21 42.94 -2.04 38.66
CA ILE A 21 41.69 -2.69 39.04
C ILE A 21 41.70 -2.63 40.56
N ASP A 22 40.71 -2.00 41.17
CA ASP A 22 40.41 -2.23 42.58
C ASP A 22 38.92 -2.55 42.74
N THR A 23 38.69 -3.82 43.05
CA THR A 23 37.46 -4.39 43.57
C THR A 23 37.21 -3.91 45.00
N SER A 24 36.06 -3.28 45.27
CA SER A 24 35.48 -3.29 46.62
C SER A 24 33.96 -3.16 46.55
N ALA A 25 33.33 -4.34 46.59
CA ALA A 25 32.06 -4.67 47.23
C ALA A 25 31.11 -3.53 47.66
N ASN A 26 29.90 -3.56 47.12
CA ASN A 26 28.73 -3.63 47.99
C ASN A 26 27.60 -4.43 47.30
N GLU A 27 27.28 -5.57 47.92
CA GLU A 27 26.05 -6.36 47.74
C GLU A 27 24.82 -5.42 47.91
N ALA A 28 23.68 -5.61 47.28
CA ALA A 28 22.89 -6.84 47.20
C ALA A 28 21.75 -6.66 46.12
N PRO A 29 20.73 -7.54 46.03
CA PRO A 29 20.61 -8.52 44.95
C PRO A 29 19.30 -8.39 44.17
N ILE A 30 19.27 -8.72 42.88
CA ILE A 30 18.03 -9.18 42.24
C ILE A 30 18.38 -10.39 41.39
N GLU A 31 18.08 -11.55 41.97
CA GLU A 31 17.82 -12.77 41.24
C GLU A 31 16.59 -12.52 40.36
N THR A 32 16.77 -12.60 39.05
CA THR A 32 15.76 -13.24 38.21
C THR A 32 16.47 -14.32 37.43
N GLU A 33 16.19 -15.52 37.89
CA GLU A 33 16.47 -16.81 37.32
C GLU A 33 16.04 -16.90 35.84
N SER A 34 16.71 -17.80 35.13
CA SER A 34 16.12 -18.68 34.11
C SER A 34 15.51 -18.03 32.87
N ALA A 35 16.29 -18.05 31.79
CA ALA A 35 15.90 -18.88 30.65
C ALA A 35 17.15 -19.29 29.87
N GLU A 36 17.63 -20.48 30.20
CA GLU A 36 18.22 -21.41 29.25
C GLU A 36 17.30 -21.48 28.01
N SER A 37 17.72 -20.93 26.87
CA SER A 37 17.05 -21.20 25.59
C SER A 37 17.82 -22.29 24.86
N THR A 38 17.61 -23.53 25.26
CA THR A 38 17.67 -24.64 24.31
C THR A 38 16.53 -24.47 23.31
N ALA A 39 16.85 -24.14 22.07
CA ALA A 39 16.03 -24.47 20.92
C ALA A 39 16.94 -24.95 19.80
N ASP A 40 16.94 -26.27 19.60
CA ASP A 40 17.29 -26.92 18.36
C ASP A 40 16.57 -26.27 17.18
N GLY A 41 17.31 -26.08 16.08
CA GLY A 41 16.78 -25.99 14.73
C GLY A 41 16.37 -24.60 14.25
N GLU A 42 16.70 -24.37 12.98
CA GLU A 42 16.24 -23.28 12.10
C GLU A 42 17.15 -22.05 12.08
N ASP A 43 17.75 -21.81 10.91
CA ASP A 43 18.54 -20.63 10.59
C ASP A 43 17.76 -19.39 11.03
N GLY A 44 18.20 -18.74 12.11
CA GLY A 44 17.56 -17.55 12.64
C GLY A 44 17.51 -16.50 11.53
N ILE A 45 16.30 -16.23 11.03
CA ILE A 45 16.10 -15.24 9.99
C ILE A 45 16.53 -13.89 10.56
N ASP A 46 17.56 -13.30 9.97
CA ASP A 46 18.01 -11.97 10.34
C ASP A 46 17.02 -10.95 9.76
N TYR A 47 16.01 -10.63 10.57
CA TYR A 47 14.97 -9.67 10.20
C TYR A 47 15.53 -8.30 9.84
N ALA A 48 16.68 -7.90 10.39
CA ALA A 48 17.29 -6.60 10.05
C ALA A 48 17.78 -6.59 8.59
N LEU A 49 18.37 -7.69 8.12
CA LEU A 49 18.77 -7.84 6.72
C LEU A 49 17.55 -7.85 5.79
N VAL A 50 16.50 -8.59 6.15
CA VAL A 50 15.25 -8.66 5.37
C VAL A 50 14.62 -7.27 5.23
N VAL A 51 14.53 -6.52 6.32
CA VAL A 51 14.00 -5.14 6.33
C VAL A 51 14.82 -4.22 5.42
N SER A 52 16.15 -4.33 5.45
CA SER A 52 17.02 -3.51 4.60
C SER A 52 16.88 -3.84 3.11
N GLU A 53 16.68 -5.11 2.78
CA GLU A 53 16.44 -5.56 1.40
C GLU A 53 15.07 -5.11 0.91
N ASP A 54 14.04 -5.26 1.75
CA ASP A 54 12.68 -4.79 1.47
C ASP A 54 12.66 -3.29 1.18
N LEU A 55 13.36 -2.48 1.99
CA LEU A 55 13.49 -1.03 1.75
C LEU A 55 14.19 -0.72 0.43
N ARG A 56 15.25 -1.46 0.07
CA ARG A 56 15.93 -1.28 -1.21
C ARG A 56 14.99 -1.55 -2.39
N ILE A 57 14.23 -2.64 -2.34
CA ILE A 57 13.25 -3.01 -3.37
C ILE A 57 12.17 -1.92 -3.48
N LEU A 58 11.61 -1.50 -2.35
CA LEU A 58 10.59 -0.46 -2.31
C LEU A 58 11.07 0.88 -2.88
N ARG A 59 12.33 1.27 -2.66
CA ARG A 59 12.91 2.49 -3.24
C ARG A 59 13.13 2.39 -4.76
N GLU A 60 13.43 1.21 -5.27
CA GLU A 60 13.60 0.97 -6.72
C GLU A 60 12.26 1.05 -7.45
N GLU A 61 11.21 0.46 -6.86
CA GLU A 61 9.89 0.39 -7.47
C GLU A 61 9.05 1.66 -7.30
N PHE A 62 9.14 2.27 -6.12
CA PHE A 62 8.32 3.41 -5.73
C PHE A 62 9.24 4.60 -5.42
N PRO A 63 9.47 5.51 -6.38
CA PRO A 63 10.35 6.67 -6.17
C PRO A 63 9.82 7.62 -5.09
N GLU A 64 8.53 7.54 -4.76
CA GLU A 64 7.89 8.25 -3.65
C GLU A 64 8.44 7.83 -2.27
N LEU A 65 9.03 6.64 -2.15
CA LEU A 65 9.63 6.12 -0.92
C LEU A 65 11.13 6.37 -0.82
N SER A 66 11.72 7.12 -1.75
CA SER A 66 13.17 7.39 -1.78
C SER A 66 13.66 8.20 -0.57
N GLU A 67 12.79 9.01 0.02
CA GLU A 67 13.10 9.85 1.19
C GLU A 67 12.94 9.12 2.53
N ILE A 68 12.32 7.93 2.52
CA ILE A 68 12.01 7.17 3.74
C ILE A 68 13.24 6.38 4.19
N GLU A 69 13.61 6.51 5.46
CA GLU A 69 14.75 5.81 6.06
C GLU A 69 14.38 4.43 6.61
N ASP A 70 13.18 4.31 7.21
CA ASP A 70 12.70 3.12 7.90
C ASP A 70 11.30 2.67 7.48
N ILE A 71 11.02 1.35 7.53
CA ILE A 71 9.68 0.77 7.24
C ILE A 71 8.60 1.33 8.18
N CYS A 72 8.98 1.77 9.37
CA CYS A 72 8.09 2.40 10.35
C CYS A 72 7.44 3.71 9.84
N GLU A 73 8.03 4.36 8.83
CA GLU A 73 7.52 5.60 8.24
C GLU A 73 6.46 5.35 7.15
N LEU A 74 6.21 4.09 6.79
CA LEU A 74 5.14 3.73 5.88
C LEU A 74 3.76 4.10 6.48
N ASN A 75 2.76 4.24 5.60
CA ASN A 75 1.40 4.59 6.00
C ASN A 75 0.76 3.63 7.03
N ASP A 76 1.13 2.34 7.00
CA ASP A 76 0.61 1.31 7.91
C ASP A 76 1.67 0.20 8.10
N PRO A 77 2.67 0.41 8.98
CA PRO A 77 3.83 -0.48 9.11
C PRO A 77 3.47 -1.82 9.75
N LEU A 78 2.51 -1.83 10.69
CA LEU A 78 2.03 -3.06 11.33
C LEU A 78 1.34 -3.99 10.34
N ARG A 79 0.48 -3.42 9.49
CA ARG A 79 -0.18 -4.19 8.44
C ARG A 79 0.80 -4.65 7.37
N TYR A 80 1.81 -3.85 7.06
CA TYR A 80 2.89 -4.25 6.16
C TYR A 80 3.65 -5.47 6.71
N ALA A 81 4.09 -5.43 7.97
CA ALA A 81 4.77 -6.55 8.62
C ALA A 81 3.91 -7.82 8.62
N ALA A 82 2.62 -7.70 8.97
CA ALA A 82 1.70 -8.83 8.94
C ALA A 82 1.54 -9.44 7.52
N LEU A 83 1.61 -8.63 6.46
CA LEU A 83 1.56 -9.12 5.09
C LEU A 83 2.87 -9.79 4.66
N ARG A 84 4.02 -9.30 5.15
CA ARG A 84 5.32 -9.95 4.94
C ARG A 84 5.39 -11.31 5.65
N ASP A 85 4.86 -11.40 6.87
CA ASP A 85 4.76 -12.66 7.61
C ASP A 85 3.85 -13.69 6.91
N LEU A 86 2.85 -13.21 6.15
CA LEU A 86 2.00 -14.05 5.30
C LEU A 86 2.69 -14.47 3.99
N GLY A 87 3.92 -14.04 3.74
CA GLY A 87 4.73 -14.42 2.60
C GLY A 87 4.51 -13.58 1.34
N LEU A 88 3.86 -12.41 1.43
CA LEU A 88 3.73 -11.50 0.29
C LEU A 88 5.09 -10.86 -0.05
N SER A 89 5.27 -10.47 -1.32
CA SER A 89 6.43 -9.67 -1.72
C SER A 89 6.37 -8.27 -1.08
N PRO A 90 7.52 -7.57 -0.94
CA PRO A 90 7.55 -6.20 -0.41
C PRO A 90 6.61 -5.25 -1.17
N GLU A 91 6.56 -5.42 -2.49
CA GLU A 91 5.78 -4.64 -3.44
C GLU A 91 4.27 -4.85 -3.21
N GLU A 92 3.84 -6.11 -3.13
CA GLU A 92 2.45 -6.48 -2.92
C GLU A 92 1.98 -6.06 -1.53
N ALA A 93 2.83 -6.26 -0.52
CA ALA A 93 2.57 -5.82 0.85
C ALA A 93 2.39 -4.30 0.90
N TYR A 94 3.28 -3.53 0.25
CA TYR A 94 3.17 -2.08 0.17
C TYR A 94 1.96 -1.62 -0.65
N LEU A 95 1.63 -2.26 -1.77
CA LEU A 95 0.44 -1.94 -2.55
C LEU A 95 -0.87 -2.21 -1.80
N ALA A 96 -0.89 -3.23 -0.92
CA ALA A 96 -2.04 -3.57 -0.10
C ALA A 96 -2.23 -2.63 1.10
N THR A 97 -1.17 -1.97 1.57
CA THR A 97 -1.22 -0.93 2.62
C THR A 97 -1.41 0.46 2.03
N SER A 98 -0.80 0.76 0.89
CA SER A 98 -1.01 2.01 0.16
C SER A 98 -2.47 2.07 -0.29
N LYS A 99 -3.14 3.16 0.08
CA LYS A 99 -4.57 3.34 -0.18
C LYS A 99 -4.79 3.62 -1.67
N ARG A 100 -4.60 2.63 -2.55
CA ARG A 100 -5.23 2.69 -3.87
C ARG A 100 -6.73 2.65 -3.61
N GLN A 101 -7.40 3.77 -3.91
CA GLN A 101 -8.84 3.89 -3.72
C GLN A 101 -9.52 2.69 -4.37
N LYS A 102 -10.17 1.86 -3.56
CA LYS A 102 -11.07 0.81 -4.05
C LYS A 102 -12.11 1.52 -4.89
N LYS A 103 -11.94 1.50 -6.22
CA LYS A 103 -12.98 1.99 -7.13
C LYS A 103 -14.22 1.18 -6.78
N ASP A 104 -15.25 1.89 -6.33
CA ASP A 104 -16.50 1.28 -5.94
C ASP A 104 -17.16 0.67 -7.18
N ASN A 105 -16.94 -0.63 -7.39
CA ASN A 105 -17.49 -1.38 -8.51
C ASN A 105 -19.01 -1.60 -8.39
N ARG A 106 -19.67 -1.06 -7.34
CA ARG A 106 -21.14 -1.10 -7.21
C ARG A 106 -21.86 -0.40 -8.35
N SER A 107 -21.21 0.51 -9.08
CA SER A 107 -21.77 1.11 -10.31
C SER A 107 -22.16 0.05 -11.36
N HIS A 108 -21.41 -1.04 -11.47
CA HIS A 108 -21.73 -2.15 -12.37
C HIS A 108 -22.99 -2.94 -11.95
N LEU A 109 -23.36 -2.90 -10.67
CA LEU A 109 -24.59 -3.53 -10.17
C LEU A 109 -25.84 -2.73 -10.53
N PHE A 110 -25.73 -1.42 -10.75
CA PHE A 110 -26.85 -0.58 -11.16
C PHE A 110 -27.04 -0.54 -12.68
N ALA A 111 -26.01 -0.86 -13.47
CA ALA A 111 -26.09 -0.91 -14.92
C ALA A 111 -27.05 -2.01 -15.44
N THR A 112 -27.29 -3.07 -14.66
CA THR A 112 -28.17 -4.18 -15.03
C THR A 112 -29.59 -4.03 -14.49
N LYS A 113 -29.85 -3.03 -13.63
CA LYS A 113 -31.19 -2.79 -13.11
C LYS A 113 -31.99 -2.06 -14.18
N THR A 114 -32.75 -2.81 -14.98
CA THR A 114 -33.78 -2.23 -15.85
C THR A 114 -34.74 -1.47 -14.95
N VAL A 115 -34.61 -0.14 -14.92
CA VAL A 115 -35.56 0.74 -14.24
C VAL A 115 -36.90 0.49 -14.90
N SER A 116 -37.79 -0.21 -14.22
CA SER A 116 -39.18 -0.34 -14.64
C SER A 116 -39.80 1.04 -14.54
N VAL A 117 -39.77 1.78 -15.65
CA VAL A 117 -40.45 3.06 -15.79
C VAL A 117 -41.92 2.80 -15.53
N SER A 118 -42.43 3.32 -14.42
CA SER A 118 -43.86 3.41 -14.17
C SER A 118 -44.46 4.31 -15.25
N ARG A 119 -44.89 3.68 -16.34
CA ARG A 119 -45.49 4.37 -17.49
C ARG A 119 -46.83 4.95 -17.05
N ASN A 120 -46.85 6.24 -16.78
CA ASN A 120 -48.03 7.03 -17.13
C ASN A 120 -48.34 6.67 -18.60
N GLY A 121 -49.57 6.24 -18.92
CA GLY A 121 -49.95 5.69 -20.23
C GLY A 121 -49.85 6.66 -21.43
N ALA A 122 -49.04 7.71 -21.32
CA ALA A 122 -48.64 8.62 -22.38
C ALA A 122 -47.19 8.35 -22.78
N MET A 123 -47.00 8.14 -24.09
CA MET A 123 -45.68 8.00 -24.72
C MET A 123 -44.87 9.29 -24.52
N SER A 124 -43.60 9.17 -24.10
CA SER A 124 -42.71 10.34 -24.02
C SER A 124 -42.23 10.77 -25.41
N ASP A 125 -41.76 12.01 -25.54
CA ASP A 125 -41.22 12.51 -26.82
C ASP A 125 -39.94 11.77 -27.24
N SER A 126 -39.15 11.30 -26.27
CA SER A 126 -37.96 10.46 -26.54
C SER A 126 -38.33 9.08 -27.07
N GLU A 127 -39.38 8.45 -26.51
CA GLU A 127 -39.91 7.19 -27.03
C GLU A 127 -40.47 7.37 -28.45
N LEU A 128 -41.08 8.51 -28.75
CA LEU A 128 -41.61 8.82 -30.08
C LEU A 128 -40.49 8.97 -31.11
N ALA A 129 -39.41 9.67 -30.74
CA ALA A 129 -38.23 9.78 -31.60
C ALA A 129 -37.63 8.40 -31.93
N ALA A 130 -37.43 7.55 -30.92
CA ALA A 130 -36.97 6.18 -31.13
C ALA A 130 -37.93 5.34 -31.99
N ALA A 131 -39.24 5.53 -31.82
CA ALA A 131 -40.23 4.82 -32.63
C ALA A 131 -40.25 5.29 -34.10
N ARG A 132 -39.97 6.56 -34.38
CA ARG A 132 -39.85 7.07 -35.77
C ARG A 132 -38.67 6.44 -36.50
N GLU A 133 -37.57 6.16 -35.81
CA GLU A 133 -36.40 5.50 -36.40
C GLU A 133 -36.70 4.06 -36.81
N ILE A 134 -37.60 3.39 -36.08
CA ILE A 134 -37.99 1.99 -36.34
C ILE A 134 -39.13 1.90 -37.35
N PHE A 135 -40.08 2.83 -37.30
CA PHE A 135 -41.29 2.86 -38.12
C PHE A 135 -41.28 4.08 -39.04
N THR A 136 -40.46 4.04 -40.09
CA THR A 136 -40.33 5.14 -41.07
C THR A 136 -41.57 5.36 -41.92
N ASP A 137 -42.40 4.32 -42.07
CA ASP A 137 -43.54 4.30 -43.00
C ASP A 137 -44.87 4.67 -42.32
N ILE A 138 -44.85 4.93 -41.02
CA ILE A 138 -46.03 5.13 -40.18
C ILE A 138 -46.02 6.54 -39.61
N SER A 139 -47.18 7.19 -39.57
CA SER A 139 -47.30 8.53 -39.01
C SER A 139 -47.22 8.52 -37.47
N ASP A 140 -46.71 9.60 -36.87
CA ASP A 140 -46.66 9.75 -35.40
C ASP A 140 -47.99 9.51 -34.69
N ARG A 141 -49.09 9.87 -35.37
CA ARG A 141 -50.45 9.69 -34.86
C ARG A 141 -50.80 8.20 -34.73
N GLU A 142 -50.35 7.38 -35.66
CA GLU A 142 -50.55 5.93 -35.64
C GLU A 142 -49.61 5.26 -34.64
N ILE A 143 -48.36 5.71 -34.56
CA ILE A 143 -47.40 5.26 -33.54
C ILE A 143 -47.98 5.48 -32.13
N ARG A 144 -48.53 6.67 -31.85
CA ARG A 144 -49.18 6.97 -30.56
C ARG A 144 -50.43 6.12 -30.31
N LYS A 145 -51.21 5.78 -31.34
CA LYS A 145 -52.38 4.89 -31.21
C LYS A 145 -51.96 3.46 -30.86
N LEU A 146 -50.91 2.95 -31.52
CA LEU A 146 -50.35 1.63 -31.25
C LEU A 146 -49.78 1.57 -29.84
N TYR A 147 -49.00 2.57 -29.43
CA TYR A 147 -48.45 2.66 -28.09
C TYR A 147 -49.55 2.61 -27.01
N LYS A 148 -50.63 3.40 -27.18
CA LYS A 148 -51.79 3.38 -26.26
C LYS A 148 -52.54 2.06 -26.24
N ARG A 149 -52.55 1.29 -27.33
CA ARG A 149 -53.20 -0.03 -27.39
C ARG A 149 -52.43 -1.09 -26.62
N VAL A 150 -51.09 -0.99 -26.60
CA VAL A 150 -50.21 -1.96 -25.93
C VAL A 150 -49.99 -1.63 -24.45
N THR A 151 -50.13 -0.35 -24.07
CA THR A 151 -49.90 0.14 -22.70
C THR A 151 -51.17 0.31 -21.85
N LYS A 152 -52.35 0.07 -22.43
CA LYS A 152 -53.61 -0.11 -21.71
C LYS A 152 -53.89 -1.58 -21.50
#